data_AF-A0A7S1BBA9-F1
#
_entry.id   AF-A0A7S1BBA9-F1
#
_cell.length_a   1.000
_cell.length_b   1.000
_cell.length_c   1.000
_cell.angle_alpha   90.00
_cell.angle_beta   90.00
_cell.angle_gamma   90.00
#
_symmetry.space_group_name_H-M   'P 1'
#
loop_
_entity.id
_entity.type
_entity.pdbx_description
1 polymer ?
#
loop_
_entity_poly.entity_id
_entity_poly.type
_entity_poly.pdbx_seq_one_letter_code
_entity_poly.pdbx_strand_id
1 'polypeptide(L)'
;GEDKEAPPTKREVEPDAACRDVVVAALCDRAGGPEEVRQAFELCKHMTEKKGIPLGPKILRLLATAVARTGDERRALEVLRDMGGRKMEVDAGLRIDLMLWCVRWEMKELARWLEEI
;
A
#
# COMPACT_ATOMS: atom_id res chain seq x y z
N GLY A 1 -43.47 33.27 -11.45
CA GLY A 1 -42.25 33.13 -10.67
C GLY A 1 -41.71 31.77 -10.97
N GLU A 2 -40.62 31.69 -11.72
CA GLU A 2 -39.96 30.43 -12.02
C GLU A 2 -39.03 30.10 -10.85
N ASP A 3 -39.39 29.03 -10.13
CA ASP A 3 -38.55 28.44 -9.11
C ASP A 3 -37.26 27.95 -9.76
N LYS A 4 -36.17 28.69 -9.55
CA LYS A 4 -34.83 28.28 -9.94
C LYS A 4 -34.39 27.19 -8.98
N GLU A 5 -34.56 25.94 -9.41
CA GLU A 5 -33.98 24.77 -8.76
C GLU A 5 -32.45 24.98 -8.68
N ALA A 6 -31.93 25.13 -7.46
CA ALA A 6 -30.51 25.33 -7.25
C ALA A 6 -29.74 24.11 -7.78
N PRO A 7 -28.60 24.30 -8.48
CA PRO A 7 -27.82 23.18 -8.98
C PRO A 7 -27.40 22.28 -7.81
N PRO A 8 -27.39 20.94 -7.99
CA PRO A 8 -26.98 20.04 -6.93
C PRO A 8 -25.57 20.40 -6.49
N THR A 9 -25.42 20.76 -5.21
CA THR A 9 -24.12 20.96 -4.60
C THR A 9 -23.32 19.67 -4.76
N LYS A 10 -22.06 19.76 -5.20
CA LYS A 10 -21.16 18.60 -5.27
C LYS A 10 -21.16 17.93 -3.90
N ARG A 11 -21.86 16.80 -3.79
CA ARG A 11 -21.83 15.98 -2.59
C ARG A 11 -20.43 15.37 -2.57
N GLU A 12 -19.58 15.83 -1.65
CA GLU A 12 -18.32 15.15 -1.35
C GLU A 12 -18.67 13.79 -0.78
N VAL A 13 -18.80 12.81 -1.66
CA VAL A 13 -18.91 11.41 -1.26
C VAL A 13 -17.50 10.99 -0.91
N GLU A 14 -17.22 10.82 0.38
CA GLU A 14 -15.96 10.23 0.80
C GLU A 14 -15.85 8.83 0.19
N PRO A 15 -14.76 8.50 -0.52
CA PRO A 15 -14.58 7.15 -1.04
C PRO A 15 -14.54 6.17 0.13
N ASP A 16 -15.30 5.09 0.02
CA ASP A 16 -15.31 4.01 1.00
C ASP A 16 -13.98 3.23 0.97
N ALA A 17 -13.84 2.24 1.87
CA ALA A 17 -12.61 1.44 1.93
C ALA A 17 -12.32 0.71 0.60
N ALA A 18 -13.34 0.22 -0.11
CA ALA A 18 -13.17 -0.50 -1.36
C ALA A 18 -12.67 0.41 -2.49
N CYS A 19 -13.20 1.64 -2.59
CA CYS A 19 -12.69 2.64 -3.51
C CYS A 19 -11.21 2.97 -3.24
N ARG A 20 -10.81 3.07 -1.97
CA ARG A 20 -9.40 3.36 -1.63
C ARG A 20 -8.47 2.19 -1.91
N ASP A 21 -8.91 0.96 -1.66
CA ASP A 21 -8.15 -0.25 -1.99
C ASP A 21 -7.86 -0.34 -3.50
N VAL A 22 -8.83 0.03 -4.35
CA VAL A 22 -8.64 0.10 -5.81
C VAL A 22 -7.62 1.18 -6.19
N VAL A 23 -7.66 2.34 -5.54
CA VAL A 23 -6.70 3.42 -5.78
C VAL A 23 -5.29 2.98 -5.36
N VAL A 24 -5.13 2.36 -4.19
CA VAL A 24 -3.84 1.82 -3.75
C VAL A 24 -3.33 0.78 -4.74
N ALA A 25 -4.19 -0.14 -5.18
CA ALA A 25 -3.78 -1.15 -6.16
C ALA A 25 -3.32 -0.53 -7.48
N ALA A 26 -4.00 0.51 -7.97
CA ALA A 26 -3.61 1.23 -9.18
C ALA A 26 -2.28 1.97 -9.01
N LEU A 27 -2.05 2.63 -7.87
CA LEU A 27 -0.80 3.34 -7.57
C LEU A 27 0.38 2.36 -7.37
N CYS A 28 0.12 1.18 -6.82
CA CYS A 28 1.10 0.12 -6.62
C CYS A 28 1.37 -0.74 -7.86
N ASP A 29 0.64 -0.50 -8.97
CA ASP A 29 0.77 -1.29 -10.19
C ASP A 29 2.22 -1.29 -10.73
N ARG A 30 2.59 -2.33 -11.49
CA ARG A 30 3.94 -2.52 -12.03
C ARG A 30 4.43 -1.36 -12.94
N ALA A 31 3.53 -0.51 -13.43
CA ALA A 31 3.88 0.72 -14.14
C ALA A 31 4.08 1.94 -13.22
N GLY A 32 3.61 1.89 -11.97
CA GLY A 32 3.75 2.97 -10.99
C GLY A 32 5.21 3.23 -10.61
N GLY A 33 5.59 4.50 -10.55
CA GLY A 33 6.92 4.97 -10.17
C GLY A 33 7.01 5.34 -8.68
N PRO A 34 8.15 5.91 -8.24
CA PRO A 34 8.38 6.25 -6.84
C PRO A 34 7.35 7.20 -6.23
N GLU A 35 6.80 8.14 -7.01
CA GLU A 35 5.82 9.10 -6.50
C GLU A 35 4.44 8.44 -6.32
N GLU A 36 4.02 7.58 -7.25
CA GLU A 36 2.78 6.82 -7.10
C GLU A 36 2.83 5.88 -5.89
N VAL A 37 3.97 5.21 -5.69
CA VAL A 37 4.19 4.36 -4.51
C VAL A 37 4.17 5.18 -3.22
N ARG A 38 4.75 6.39 -3.23
CA ARG A 38 4.67 7.31 -2.09
C ARG A 38 3.23 7.72 -1.78
N GLN A 39 2.45 8.05 -2.80
CA GLN A 39 1.03 8.39 -2.64
C GLN A 39 0.22 7.21 -2.11
N ALA A 40 0.48 6.00 -2.58
CA ALA A 40 -0.15 4.78 -2.07
C ALA A 40 0.12 4.58 -0.58
N PHE A 41 1.38 4.78 -0.16
CA PHE A 41 1.79 4.65 1.23
C PHE A 41 1.10 5.69 2.13
N GLU A 42 1.08 6.96 1.72
CA GLU A 42 0.40 8.03 2.48
C GLU A 42 -1.11 7.81 2.56
N LEU A 43 -1.73 7.30 1.50
CA LEU A 43 -3.16 6.94 1.51
C LEU A 43 -3.44 5.82 2.51
N CYS A 44 -2.62 4.76 2.50
CA CYS A 44 -2.69 3.66 3.48
C CYS A 44 -2.53 4.15 4.92
N LYS A 45 -1.58 5.07 5.16
CA LYS A 45 -1.37 5.70 6.47
C LYS A 45 -2.58 6.55 6.89
N HIS A 46 -3.15 7.33 5.98
CA HIS A 46 -4.37 8.10 6.24
C HIS A 46 -5.56 7.19 6.60
N MET A 47 -5.73 6.07 5.89
CA MET A 47 -6.79 5.10 6.17
C MET A 47 -6.66 4.50 7.58
N THR A 48 -5.46 4.09 7.95
CA THR A 48 -5.19 3.42 9.22
C THR A 48 -5.18 4.38 10.40
N GLU A 49 -4.40 5.46 10.33
CA GLU A 49 -4.19 6.38 11.46
C GLU A 49 -5.34 7.37 11.65
N LYS A 50 -5.85 7.96 10.56
CA LYS A 50 -6.87 9.01 10.66
C LYS A 50 -8.29 8.46 10.67
N LYS A 51 -8.52 7.37 9.96
CA LYS A 51 -9.87 6.79 9.78
C LYS A 51 -10.08 5.46 10.49
N GLY A 52 -9.03 4.87 11.08
CA GLY A 52 -9.13 3.60 11.81
C GLY A 52 -9.52 2.41 10.91
N ILE A 53 -9.35 2.53 9.59
CA ILE A 53 -9.71 1.49 8.64
C ILE A 53 -8.53 0.53 8.51
N PRO A 54 -8.68 -0.75 8.89
CA PRO A 54 -7.61 -1.71 8.75
C PRO A 54 -7.37 -2.03 7.28
N LEU A 55 -6.09 -2.11 6.89
CA LEU A 55 -5.71 -2.57 5.55
C LEU A 55 -5.84 -4.09 5.46
N GLY A 56 -6.40 -4.56 4.34
CA GLY A 56 -6.51 -5.99 4.06
C GLY A 56 -5.18 -6.62 3.63
N PRO A 57 -5.07 -7.97 3.67
CA PRO A 57 -3.87 -8.70 3.26
C PRO A 57 -3.39 -8.37 1.85
N LYS A 58 -4.34 -8.23 0.91
CA LYS A 58 -4.06 -7.91 -0.48
C LYS A 58 -3.36 -6.56 -0.62
N ILE A 59 -3.80 -5.55 0.13
CA ILE A 59 -3.27 -4.20 0.07
C ILE A 59 -1.87 -4.13 0.68
N LEU A 60 -1.68 -4.75 1.85
CA LEU A 60 -0.36 -4.81 2.48
C LEU A 60 0.66 -5.54 1.59
N ARG A 61 0.27 -6.66 0.97
CA ARG A 61 1.11 -7.35 -0.02
C ARG A 61 1.51 -6.42 -1.17
N LEU A 62 0.54 -5.76 -1.80
CA LEU A 62 0.79 -4.86 -2.92
C LEU A 62 1.72 -3.72 -2.51
N LEU A 63 1.49 -3.12 -1.35
CA LEU A 63 2.29 -2.04 -0.82
C LEU A 63 3.73 -2.49 -0.53
N ALA A 64 3.92 -3.64 0.12
CA ALA A 64 5.25 -4.19 0.41
C ALA A 64 6.05 -4.41 -0.88
N THR A 65 5.44 -5.03 -1.90
CA THR A 65 6.11 -5.26 -3.19
C THR A 65 6.39 -3.95 -3.94
N ALA A 66 5.45 -3.01 -3.93
CA ALA A 66 5.61 -1.74 -4.63
C ALA A 66 6.72 -0.87 -4.02
N VAL A 67 6.81 -0.84 -2.69
CA VAL A 67 7.86 -0.12 -1.95
C VAL A 67 9.23 -0.79 -2.12
N ALA A 68 9.31 -2.12 -2.05
CA ALA A 68 10.55 -2.83 -2.32
C ALA A 68 11.05 -2.58 -3.75
N ARG A 69 10.12 -2.49 -4.72
CA ARG A 69 10.45 -2.18 -6.12
C ARG A 69 11.07 -0.80 -6.31
N THR A 70 10.76 0.17 -5.45
CA THR A 70 11.38 1.50 -5.48
C THR A 70 12.72 1.56 -4.73
N GLY A 71 13.16 0.46 -4.12
CA GLY A 71 14.40 0.40 -3.34
C GLY A 71 14.30 1.04 -1.96
N ASP A 72 13.09 1.32 -1.47
CA ASP A 72 12.87 1.91 -0.15
C ASP A 72 12.78 0.78 0.91
N GLU A 73 13.94 0.25 1.26
CA GLU A 73 14.09 -0.87 2.20
C GLU A 73 13.35 -0.65 3.52
N ARG A 74 13.50 0.56 4.08
CA ARG A 74 12.91 0.90 5.38
C ARG A 74 11.40 0.79 5.34
N ARG A 75 10.75 1.40 4.35
CA ARG A 75 9.28 1.34 4.24
C ARG A 75 8.81 -0.08 3.91
N ALA A 76 9.57 -0.85 3.14
CA ALA A 76 9.22 -2.25 2.86
C ALA A 76 9.19 -3.07 4.16
N LEU A 77 10.20 -2.89 5.02
CA LEU A 77 10.25 -3.50 6.35
C LEU A 77 9.13 -3.02 7.28
N GLU A 78 8.78 -1.72 7.24
CA GLU A 78 7.65 -1.18 8.02
C GLU A 78 6.34 -1.90 7.66
N VAL A 79 6.06 -2.10 6.37
CA VAL A 79 4.85 -2.83 5.92
C VAL A 79 4.89 -4.30 6.33
N LEU A 80 6.03 -4.97 6.19
CA LEU A 80 6.16 -6.39 6.53
C LEU A 80 6.07 -6.64 8.05
N ARG A 81 6.60 -5.72 8.87
CA ARG A 81 6.42 -5.76 10.32
C ARG A 81 4.96 -5.57 10.72
N ASP A 82 4.23 -4.68 10.03
CA ASP A 82 2.78 -4.53 10.24
C ASP A 82 2.01 -5.82 9.87
N MET A 83 2.37 -6.47 8.76
CA MET A 83 1.81 -7.79 8.40
C MET A 83 2.08 -8.84 9.48
N GLY A 84 3.32 -8.93 9.97
CA GLY A 84 3.70 -9.85 11.05
C GLY A 84 2.96 -9.59 12.36
N GLY A 85 2.82 -8.32 12.76
CA GLY A 85 2.05 -7.91 13.94
C GLY A 85 0.56 -8.27 13.84
N ARG A 86 0.02 -8.32 12.63
CA ARG A 86 -1.35 -8.75 12.33
C ARG A 86 -1.50 -10.27 12.14
N LYS A 87 -0.43 -11.05 12.34
CA LYS A 87 -0.38 -12.51 12.11
C LYS A 87 -0.76 -12.90 10.67
N MET A 88 -0.34 -12.07 9.72
CA MET A 88 -0.54 -12.32 8.29
C MET A 88 0.69 -13.02 7.74
N GLU A 89 0.50 -14.15 7.05
CA GLU A 89 1.62 -14.88 6.48
C GLU A 89 2.22 -14.17 5.27
N VAL A 90 3.55 -14.12 5.23
CA VAL A 90 4.32 -13.82 4.02
C VAL A 90 4.47 -15.14 3.25
N ASP A 91 3.59 -15.35 2.27
CA ASP A 91 3.65 -16.55 1.45
C ASP A 91 4.95 -16.60 0.60
N ALA A 92 5.26 -17.80 0.11
CA ALA A 92 6.46 -18.05 -0.68
C ALA A 92 6.55 -17.15 -1.92
N GLY A 93 5.42 -16.81 -2.55
CA GLY A 93 5.39 -15.93 -3.72
C GLY A 93 5.81 -14.50 -3.37
N LEU A 94 5.27 -13.95 -2.28
CA LEU A 94 5.66 -12.61 -1.80
C LEU A 94 7.14 -12.59 -1.41
N ARG A 95 7.61 -13.63 -0.72
CA ARG A 95 9.03 -13.76 -0.33
C ARG A 95 9.95 -13.75 -1.55
N ILE A 96 9.64 -14.55 -2.58
CA ILE A 96 10.43 -14.59 -3.83
C ILE A 96 10.43 -13.22 -4.52
N ASP A 97 9.25 -12.59 -4.67
CA ASP A 97 9.13 -11.27 -5.28
C ASP A 97 10.00 -10.22 -4.56
N LEU A 98 9.97 -10.21 -3.21
CA LEU A 98 10.76 -9.27 -2.41
C LEU A 98 12.26 -9.56 -2.48
N MET A 99 12.67 -10.83 -2.49
CA MET A 99 14.08 -11.22 -2.64
C MET A 99 14.66 -10.76 -3.98
N LEU A 100 13.88 -10.80 -5.07
CA LEU A 100 14.30 -10.24 -6.37
C LEU A 100 14.62 -8.74 -6.24
N TRP A 101 13.79 -7.98 -5.54
CA TRP A 101 14.07 -6.56 -5.30
C TRP A 101 15.25 -6.36 -4.36
N CYS A 102 15.44 -7.21 -3.35
CA CYS A 102 16.60 -7.15 -2.46
C CYS A 102 17.91 -7.29 -3.23
N VAL A 103 17.97 -8.22 -4.19
CA VAL A 103 19.14 -8.39 -5.06
C VAL A 103 19.35 -7.17 -5.94
N ARG A 104 18.27 -6.62 -6.52
CA ARG A 104 18.34 -5.45 -7.40
C ARG A 104 18.84 -4.18 -6.70
N TRP A 105 18.39 -3.96 -5.47
CA TRP A 105 18.63 -2.71 -4.72
C TRP A 105 19.60 -2.87 -3.55
N GLU A 106 20.23 -4.04 -3.39
CA GLU A 106 21.13 -4.38 -2.28
C GLU A 106 20.50 -4.19 -0.87
N MET A 107 19.22 -4.53 -0.71
CA MET A 107 18.47 -4.40 0.55
C MET A 107 18.78 -5.54 1.53
N LYS A 108 19.90 -5.40 2.27
CA LYS A 108 20.45 -6.45 3.15
C LYS A 108 19.68 -6.67 4.45
N GLU A 109 19.02 -5.65 5.00
CA GLU A 109 18.17 -5.81 6.18
C GLU A 109 16.87 -6.52 5.81
N LEU A 110 16.26 -6.15 4.68
CA LEU A 110 15.07 -6.81 4.18
C LEU A 110 15.34 -8.28 3.82
N ALA A 111 16.44 -8.58 3.14
CA ALA A 111 16.82 -9.95 2.80
C ALA A 111 16.97 -10.82 4.07
N ARG A 112 17.69 -10.32 5.08
CA ARG A 112 17.85 -11.05 6.36
C ARG A 112 16.51 -11.26 7.06
N TRP A 113 15.66 -10.24 7.10
CA TRP A 113 14.34 -10.37 7.72
C TRP A 113 13.48 -11.46 7.05
N LEU A 114 13.53 -11.56 5.72
CA LEU A 114 12.79 -12.58 4.96
C LEU A 114 13.30 -14.01 5.16
N GLU A 115 14.56 -14.18 5.58
CA GLU A 115 15.16 -15.47 5.92
C GLU A 115 14.81 -15.94 7.34
N GLU A 116 14.46 -15.00 8.24
CA GLU A 116 14.16 -15.26 9.65
C GLU A 116 12.67 -15.57 9.92
N ILE A 117 11.79 -15.33 8.94
CA ILE A 117 10.33 -15.54 9.02
C ILE A 117 9.85 -16.69 8.14
#